data_AF-A0AAV9V692-F1
#
_entry.id   AF-A0AAV9V692-F1
#
_cell.length_a   1.000
_cell.length_b   1.000
_cell.length_c   1.000
_cell.angle_alpha   90.00
_cell.angle_beta   90.00
_cell.angle_gamma   90.00
#
_symmetry.space_group_name_H-M   'P 1'
#
loop_
_entity.id
_entity.type
_entity.pdbx_description
1 polymer ?
#
loop_
_entity_poly.entity_id
_entity_poly.type
_entity_poly.pdbx_seq_one_letter_code
_entity_poly.pdbx_strand_id
1 'polypeptide(L)'
;MLDKLAGLAMLLIASTVFLYYTVWTLLTPFIDEDHPIQALFPPRVWAIRIPVILLLIISAVVGSFLSVVMINSAKKKKAKKAAAAAKKSS
;
A
#
# COMPACT_ATOMS: atom_id res chain seq x y z
N MET A 1 9.82 -27.73 9.84
CA MET A 1 9.20 -28.26 8.59
C MET A 1 8.04 -27.38 8.14
N LEU A 2 7.13 -27.00 9.05
CA LEU A 2 5.97 -26.15 8.74
C LEU A 2 6.36 -24.77 8.16
N ASP A 3 7.40 -24.12 8.70
CA ASP A 3 7.86 -22.81 8.21
C ASP A 3 8.37 -22.86 6.76
N LYS A 4 9.09 -23.95 6.40
CA LYS A 4 9.55 -24.19 5.03
C LYS A 4 8.39 -24.42 4.07
N LEU A 5 7.36 -25.15 4.50
CA LEU A 5 6.18 -25.40 3.68
C LEU A 5 5.37 -24.12 3.48
N ALA A 6 5.20 -23.32 4.54
CA ALA A 6 4.54 -22.02 4.46
C ALA A 6 5.29 -21.07 3.52
N GLY A 7 6.62 -21.02 3.63
CA GLY A 7 7.46 -20.23 2.72
C GLY A 7 7.34 -20.67 1.26
N LEU A 8 7.33 -21.98 1.00
CA LEU A 8 7.12 -22.51 -0.34
C LEU A 8 5.72 -22.17 -0.88
N ALA A 9 4.67 -22.31 -0.05
CA ALA A 9 3.31 -21.94 -0.43
C ALA A 9 3.21 -20.44 -0.77
N MET A 10 3.78 -19.56 0.06
CA MET A 10 3.84 -18.12 -0.21
C MET A 10 4.58 -17.83 -1.52
N LEU A 11 5.70 -18.50 -1.78
CA LEU A 11 6.46 -18.31 -3.01
C LEU A 11 5.67 -18.72 -4.24
N LEU A 12 4.99 -19.88 -4.21
CA LEU A 12 4.18 -20.36 -5.32
C LEU A 12 2.98 -19.44 -5.60
N ILE A 13 2.29 -19.01 -4.54
CA ILE A 13 1.18 -18.05 -4.65
C ILE A 13 1.68 -16.73 -5.24
N ALA A 14 2.75 -16.16 -4.67
CA ALA A 14 3.32 -14.91 -5.15
C ALA A 14 3.76 -14.99 -6.62
N SER A 15 4.41 -16.09 -7.00
CA SER A 15 4.85 -16.33 -8.38
C SER A 15 3.66 -16.43 -9.34
N THR A 16 2.61 -17.15 -8.94
CA THR A 16 1.39 -17.30 -9.75
C THR A 16 0.68 -15.96 -9.96
N VAL A 17 0.50 -15.19 -8.88
CA VAL A 17 -0.12 -13.85 -8.95
C VAL A 17 0.72 -12.90 -9.78
N PHE A 18 2.05 -12.92 -9.61
CA PHE A 18 2.98 -12.09 -10.37
C PHE A 18 2.89 -12.39 -11.87
N LEU A 19 2.92 -13.66 -12.25
CA LEU A 19 2.82 -14.07 -13.66
C LEU A 19 1.47 -13.68 -14.25
N TYR A 20 0.36 -13.97 -13.54
CA TYR A 20 -0.98 -13.57 -13.98
C TYR A 20 -1.07 -12.06 -14.22
N TYR A 21 -0.59 -11.27 -13.27
CA TYR A 21 -0.60 -9.81 -13.38
C TYR A 21 0.32 -9.28 -14.48
N THR A 22 1.49 -9.91 -14.68
CA THR A 22 2.43 -9.56 -15.75
C THR A 22 1.85 -9.84 -17.13
N VAL A 23 1.24 -11.02 -17.32
CA VAL A 23 0.53 -11.34 -18.57
C VAL A 23 -0.63 -10.37 -18.78
N TRP A 24 -1.43 -10.14 -17.74
CA TRP A 24 -2.56 -9.24 -17.80
C TRP A 24 -2.15 -7.81 -18.19
N THR A 25 -1.07 -7.28 -17.64
CA THR A 25 -0.64 -5.89 -17.87
C THR A 25 0.17 -5.71 -19.16
N LEU A 26 1.08 -6.64 -19.46
CA LEU A 26 2.04 -6.49 -20.55
C LEU A 26 1.61 -7.18 -21.83
N LEU A 27 0.97 -8.35 -21.77
CA LEU A 27 0.67 -9.15 -22.97
C LEU A 27 -0.72 -8.89 -23.55
N THR A 28 -1.74 -8.68 -22.72
CA THR A 28 -3.10 -8.39 -23.20
C THR A 28 -3.27 -7.14 -24.08
N PRO A 29 -2.42 -6.09 -24.06
CA PRO A 29 -2.55 -4.98 -25.02
C PRO A 29 -2.15 -5.34 -26.44
N PHE A 30 -1.46 -6.46 -26.65
CA PHE A 30 -1.07 -6.95 -27.98
C PHE A 30 -2.05 -7.99 -28.55
N ILE A 31 -3.13 -8.29 -27.83
CA ILE A 31 -4.17 -9.24 -28.23
C ILE A 31 -5.43 -8.45 -28.59
N ASP A 32 -6.09 -8.85 -29.67
CA ASP A 32 -7.35 -8.24 -30.11
C ASP A 32 -8.43 -8.31 -29.01
N GLU A 33 -9.27 -7.28 -28.94
CA GLU A 33 -10.29 -7.18 -27.89
C GLU A 33 -11.42 -8.21 -28.07
N ASP A 34 -11.64 -8.69 -29.30
CA ASP A 34 -12.67 -9.68 -29.63
C ASP A 34 -12.22 -11.13 -29.34
N HIS A 35 -10.95 -11.34 -28.93
CA HIS A 35 -10.42 -12.67 -28.70
C HIS A 35 -11.00 -13.26 -27.39
N PRO A 36 -11.47 -14.53 -27.36
CA PRO A 36 -12.10 -15.13 -26.18
C PRO A 36 -11.19 -15.20 -24.94
N ILE A 37 -9.86 -15.15 -25.14
CA ILE A 37 -8.88 -15.09 -24.04
C ILE A 37 -9.02 -13.83 -23.18
N GLN A 38 -9.59 -12.74 -23.72
CA GLN A 38 -9.81 -11.50 -22.98
C GLN A 38 -10.80 -11.71 -21.82
N ALA A 39 -11.70 -12.70 -21.92
CA ALA A 39 -12.63 -13.03 -20.84
C ALA A 39 -11.94 -13.63 -19.59
N LEU A 40 -10.70 -14.10 -19.71
CA LEU A 40 -9.89 -14.60 -18.59
C LEU A 40 -9.25 -13.46 -17.79
N PHE A 41 -9.30 -12.23 -18.29
CA PHE A 41 -8.66 -11.06 -17.71
C PHE A 41 -9.70 -9.98 -17.38
N PRO A 42 -9.56 -9.27 -16.25
CA PRO A 42 -10.40 -8.11 -16.00
C PRO A 42 -10.13 -6.99 -17.04
N PRO A 43 -11.04 -6.02 -17.19
CA PRO A 43 -10.84 -4.89 -18.09
C PRO A 43 -9.52 -4.16 -17.80
N ARG A 44 -8.79 -3.81 -18.86
CA ARG A 44 -7.44 -3.20 -18.82
C ARG A 44 -7.33 -1.99 -17.89
N VAL A 45 -8.40 -1.22 -17.76
CA VAL A 45 -8.49 -0.06 -16.88
C VAL A 45 -8.16 -0.42 -15.41
N TRP A 46 -8.51 -1.62 -14.96
CA TRP A 46 -8.21 -2.08 -13.61
C TRP A 46 -6.74 -2.37 -13.36
N ALA A 47 -5.99 -2.77 -14.39
CA ALA A 47 -4.54 -2.97 -14.31
C ALA A 47 -3.79 -1.69 -13.93
N ILE A 48 -4.35 -0.51 -14.23
CA ILE A 48 -3.79 0.79 -13.85
C ILE A 48 -4.39 1.27 -12.52
N ARG A 49 -5.70 1.09 -12.32
CA ARG A 49 -6.38 1.57 -11.11
C ARG A 49 -5.89 0.88 -9.83
N ILE A 50 -5.61 -0.42 -9.88
CA ILE A 50 -5.18 -1.18 -8.69
C ILE A 50 -3.89 -0.59 -8.08
N PRO A 51 -2.78 -0.41 -8.84
CA PRO A 51 -1.58 0.24 -8.32
C PRO A 51 -1.83 1.65 -7.80
N VAL A 52 -2.63 2.45 -8.52
CA VAL A 52 -2.92 3.85 -8.14
C VAL A 52 -3.68 3.91 -6.81
N ILE A 53 -4.73 3.10 -6.65
CA ILE A 53 -5.51 3.04 -5.41
C ILE A 53 -4.61 2.58 -4.25
N LEU A 54 -3.76 1.57 -4.47
CA LEU A 54 -2.84 1.09 -3.45
C LEU A 54 -1.86 2.18 -3.01
N LEU A 55 -1.28 2.93 -3.95
CA LEU A 55 -0.40 4.07 -3.65
C LEU A 55 -1.13 5.16 -2.87
N LEU A 56 -2.36 5.50 -3.26
CA LEU A 56 -3.17 6.50 -2.56
C LEU A 56 -3.49 6.07 -1.12
N ILE A 57 -3.87 4.81 -0.92
CA ILE A 57 -4.14 4.27 0.42
C ILE A 57 -2.88 4.31 1.27
N ILE A 58 -1.76 3.82 0.76
CA ILE A 58 -0.47 3.83 1.50
C ILE A 58 -0.08 5.26 1.85
N SER A 59 -0.14 6.17 0.88
CA SER A 59 0.18 7.59 1.09
C SER A 59 -0.74 8.23 2.13
N ALA A 60 -2.05 7.98 2.07
CA ALA A 60 -3.01 8.49 3.03
C ALA A 60 -2.75 7.95 4.44
N VAL A 61 -2.45 6.66 4.57
CA VAL A 61 -2.13 6.03 5.87
C VAL A 61 -0.86 6.63 6.46
N VAL A 62 0.22 6.72 5.67
CA VAL A 62 1.50 7.29 6.13
C VAL A 62 1.35 8.76 6.47
N GLY A 63 0.72 9.55 5.60
CA GLY A 63 0.49 10.98 5.81
C GLY A 63 -0.35 11.27 7.05
N SER A 64 -1.41 10.49 7.26
CA SER A 64 -2.26 10.60 8.46
C SER A 64 -1.49 10.26 9.73
N PHE A 65 -0.73 9.17 9.72
CA PHE A 65 0.08 8.75 10.86
C PHE A 65 1.11 9.82 11.24
N LEU A 66 1.86 10.33 10.27
CA LEU A 66 2.85 11.39 10.49
C LEU A 66 2.19 12.65 11.05
N SER A 67 1.04 13.06 10.49
CA SER A 67 0.29 14.22 10.98
C SER A 67 -0.10 14.08 12.45
N VAL A 68 -0.63 12.91 12.85
CA VAL A 68 -1.02 12.63 14.25
C VAL A 68 0.20 12.69 15.18
N VAL A 69 1.31 12.08 14.80
CA VAL A 69 2.54 12.06 15.61
C VAL A 69 3.12 13.46 15.77
N MET A 70 3.11 14.29 14.72
CA MET A 70 3.58 15.67 14.77
C MET A 70 2.70 16.54 15.68
N ILE A 71 1.38 16.42 15.57
CA ILE A 71 0.42 17.15 16.43
C ILE A 71 0.64 16.78 17.90
N ASN A 72 0.73 15.48 18.22
CA ASN A 72 0.92 15.03 19.59
C ASN A 72 2.27 15.45 20.16
N SER A 73 3.33 15.41 19.36
CA SER A 73 4.67 15.86 19.75
C SER A 73 4.70 17.38 20.02
N ALA A 74 4.03 18.16 19.18
CA ALA A 74 3.89 19.60 19.38
C ALA A 74 3.09 19.95 20.64
N LYS A 75 1.98 19.25 20.91
CA LYS A 75 1.18 19.41 22.14
C LYS A 75 2.02 19.12 23.39
N LYS A 76 2.76 18.00 23.41
CA LYS A 76 3.65 17.63 24.52
C LYS A 76 4.75 18.67 24.73
N LYS A 77 5.37 19.18 23.65
CA LYS A 77 6.39 20.24 23.72
C LYS A 77 5.82 21.55 24.29
N LYS A 78 4.60 21.94 23.90
CA LYS A 78 3.91 23.13 24.43
C LYS A 78 3.60 22.97 25.93
N ALA A 79 3.04 21.82 26.33
CA ALA A 79 2.72 21.54 27.74
C ALA A 79 3.98 21.57 28.64
N LYS A 80 5.09 20.97 28.19
CA LYS A 80 6.36 20.99 28.92
C LYS A 80 6.93 22.40 29.07
N LYS A 81 6.82 23.25 28.05
CA LYS A 81 7.22 24.66 28.12
C LYS A 81 6.35 25.47 29.07
N ALA A 82 5.03 25.26 29.07
CA ALA A 82 4.11 25.93 29.99
C ALA A 82 4.39 25.54 31.46
N ALA A 83 4.63 24.26 31.74
CA ALA A 83 5.00 23.78 33.07
C ALA A 83 6.35 24.33 33.55
N ALA A 84 7.35 24.44 32.65
CA ALA A 84 8.65 25.04 32.98
C ALA A 84 8.58 26.56 33.23
N ALA A 85 7.69 27.27 32.54
CA ALA A 85 7.45 28.70 32.76
C ALA A 85 6.74 28.96 34.10
N ALA A 86 5.72 28.16 34.44
CA ALA A 86 5.01 28.26 35.72
C ALA A 86 5.92 27.98 36.94
N LYS A 87 6.93 27.11 36.78
CA LYS A 87 7.92 26.82 37.82
C LYS A 87 8.98 27.91 38.02
N LYS A 88 9.09 28.88 37.10
CA LYS A 88 10.06 29.99 37.16
C LYS A 88 9.46 31.28 37.72
N SER A 89 8.13 31.38 37.81
CA SER A 89 7.39 32.54 38.31
C SER A 89 6.84 32.35 39.73
N SER A 90 7.19 31.25 40.40
CA SER A 90 6.90 30.93 41.80
C SER A 90 8.21 30.73 42.54
#